data_AF-A0A523XUT3-F1
#
_entry.id   AF-A0A523XUT3-F1
#
_cell.length_a   1.000
_cell.length_b   1.000
_cell.length_c   1.000
_cell.angle_alpha   90.00
_cell.angle_beta   90.00
_cell.angle_gamma   90.00
#
_symmetry.space_group_name_H-M   'P 1'
#
loop_
_entity.id
_entity.type
_entity.pdbx_description
1 polymer ?
#
loop_
_entity_poly.entity_id
_entity_poly.type
_entity_poly.pdbx_seq_one_letter_code
_entity_poly.pdbx_strand_id
1 'polypeptide(L)' 'MGHETAFKSITAGIFEFGFSDSILQMWAAYLYELQNGKPLHRFAGCVTPEETAMSHRLFTAALKSFAMKRVVEL' A
#
# COMPACT_ATOMS: atom_id res chain seq x y z
N MET A 1 -11.86 0.73 19.10
CA MET A 1 -10.82 0.04 18.31
C MET A 1 -11.52 -0.61 17.13
N GLY A 2 -11.06 -0.35 15.92
CA GLY A 2 -11.69 -0.71 14.65
C GLY A 2 -10.81 -0.27 13.48
N HIS A 3 -11.18 -0.60 12.24
CA HIS A 3 -10.48 -0.13 11.04
C HIS A 3 -11.25 1.00 10.34
N GLU A 4 -10.50 1.99 9.86
CA GLU A 4 -10.99 3.10 9.04
C GLU A 4 -10.14 3.16 7.77
N THR A 5 -10.80 3.39 6.64
CA THR A 5 -10.21 3.34 5.30
C THR A 5 -10.55 4.59 4.51
N ALA A 6 -9.73 4.91 3.50
CA ALA A 6 -9.92 6.09 2.66
C ALA A 6 -11.25 6.07 1.90
N PHE A 7 -11.65 4.89 1.44
CA PHE A 7 -12.93 4.65 0.79
C PHE A 7 -13.78 3.74 1.67
N LYS A 8 -15.10 3.98 1.71
CA LYS A 8 -16.03 3.21 2.53
C LYS A 8 -15.92 1.71 2.22
N SER A 9 -15.59 0.90 3.23
CA SER A 9 -15.52 -0.55 3.14
C SER A 9 -16.89 -1.21 3.31
N ILE A 10 -17.01 -2.44 2.81
CA ILE A 10 -18.19 -3.31 3.04
C ILE A 10 -18.09 -3.95 4.42
N THR A 11 -16.89 -4.38 4.82
CA THR A 11 -16.62 -4.86 6.17
C THR A 11 -16.89 -3.75 7.18
N ALA A 12 -17.68 -4.03 8.21
CA ALA A 12 -17.97 -3.04 9.24
C ALA A 12 -16.69 -2.69 10.01
N GLY A 13 -16.51 -1.41 10.34
CA GLY A 13 -15.28 -0.90 10.96
C GLY A 13 -14.95 -1.49 12.34
N ILE A 14 -15.85 -2.27 12.96
CA ILE A 14 -15.57 -2.99 14.21
C ILE A 14 -14.76 -4.27 14.00
N PHE A 15 -14.68 -4.78 12.77
CA PHE A 15 -13.91 -5.97 12.41
C PHE A 15 -12.47 -5.60 12.03
N GLU A 16 -11.60 -6.61 12.01
CA GLU A 16 -10.23 -6.47 11.51
C GLU A 16 -10.24 -6.19 10.00
N PHE A 17 -9.27 -5.39 9.55
CA PHE A 17 -9.07 -5.10 8.14
C PHE A 17 -8.59 -6.35 7.40
N GLY A 18 -9.35 -6.78 6.39
CA GLY A 18 -9.08 -8.01 5.64
C GLY A 18 -8.42 -7.78 4.28
N PHE A 19 -8.02 -8.88 3.65
CA PHE A 19 -7.50 -8.87 2.28
C PHE A 19 -8.54 -8.41 1.25
N SER A 20 -9.82 -8.72 1.44
CA SER A 20 -10.88 -8.20 0.57
C SER A 20 -10.97 -6.67 0.64
N ASP A 21 -10.81 -6.11 1.84
CA ASP A 21 -10.83 -4.66 2.02
C ASP A 21 -9.65 -4.00 1.30
N SER A 22 -8.45 -4.58 1.36
CA SER A 22 -7.28 -4.04 0.64
C SER A 22 -7.47 -4.02 -0.87
N ILE A 23 -8.00 -5.10 -1.47
CA ILE A 23 -8.29 -5.14 -2.91
C ILE A 23 -9.33 -4.08 -3.29
N LEU A 24 -10.38 -3.91 -2.49
CA LEU A 24 -11.39 -2.88 -2.73
C LEU A 24 -10.81 -1.47 -2.60
N GLN A 25 -9.93 -1.21 -1.64
CA GLN A 25 -9.23 0.08 -1.54
C GLN A 25 -8.35 0.35 -2.78
N MET A 26 -7.62 -0.66 -3.26
CA MET A 26 -6.78 -0.53 -4.46
C MET A 26 -7.61 -0.18 -5.70
N TRP A 27 -8.74 -0.85 -5.91
CA TRP A 27 -9.66 -0.55 -7.01
C TRP A 27 -10.28 0.83 -6.87
N ALA A 28 -10.71 1.20 -5.67
CA ALA A 28 -11.30 2.52 -5.42
C ALA A 28 -10.31 3.65 -5.70
N ALA A 29 -9.05 3.51 -5.26
CA ALA A 29 -7.99 4.46 -5.57
C ALA A 29 -7.76 4.60 -7.08
N TYR A 30 -7.64 3.47 -7.80
CA TYR A 30 -7.44 3.47 -9.25
C TYR A 30 -8.57 4.15 -10.00
N LEU A 31 -9.82 3.79 -9.71
CA LEU A 31 -10.98 4.38 -10.37
C LEU A 31 -11.13 5.86 -10.04
N TYR A 32 -10.83 6.26 -8.79
CA TYR A 32 -10.88 7.65 -8.38
C TYR A 32 -9.82 8.49 -9.11
N GLU A 33 -8.56 8.04 -9.16
CA GLU A 33 -7.51 8.74 -9.89
C GLU A 33 -7.77 8.78 -11.39
N LEU A 34 -8.25 7.68 -11.98
CA LEU A 34 -8.61 7.64 -13.40
C LEU A 34 -9.66 8.69 -13.76
N GLN A 35 -10.65 8.91 -12.89
CA GLN A 35 -11.71 9.89 -13.10
C GLN A 35 -11.27 11.33 -12.78
N ASN A 36 -10.51 11.53 -11.71
CA ASN A 36 -10.24 12.86 -11.14
C ASN A 36 -8.85 13.41 -11.48
N GLY A 37 -7.94 12.59 -12.02
CA GLY A 37 -6.55 12.93 -12.33
C GLY A 37 -5.68 13.17 -11.09
N LYS A 38 -6.17 12.88 -9.88
CA LYS A 38 -5.46 13.05 -8.61
C LYS A 38 -6.04 12.12 -7.53
N PRO A 39 -5.27 11.77 -6.49
CA PRO A 39 -5.77 11.00 -5.35
C PRO A 39 -6.75 11.81 -4.50
N LEU A 40 -7.60 11.11 -3.75
CA LEU A 40 -8.56 11.73 -2.83
C LEU A 40 -7.85 12.52 -1.71
N HIS A 41 -6.78 11.97 -1.16
CA HIS A 41 -5.86 12.60 -0.20
C HIS A 41 -4.53 11.82 -0.17
N ARG A 42 -3.55 12.27 0.62
CA ARG A 42 -2.16 11.77 0.63
C ARG A 42 -2.00 10.24 0.68
N PHE A 43 -2.88 9.53 1.39
CA PHE A 43 -2.80 8.08 1.60
C PHE A 43 -3.95 7.30 0.94
N ALA A 44 -4.56 7.87 -0.09
CA ALA A 44 -5.68 7.27 -0.83
C ALA A 44 -5.39 7.13 -2.33
N GLY A 45 -4.11 7.15 -2.71
CA GLY A 45 -3.68 7.06 -4.09
C GLY A 45 -3.19 5.67 -4.50
N CYS A 46 -3.01 5.50 -5.80
CA CYS A 46 -2.33 4.34 -6.37
C CYS A 46 -0.85 4.34 -6.00
N VAL A 47 -0.30 3.14 -5.80
CA VAL A 47 1.14 2.97 -5.68
C VAL A 47 1.81 3.37 -7.00
N THR A 48 2.90 4.13 -6.89
CA THR A 48 3.69 4.57 -8.02
C THR A 48 4.70 3.50 -8.45
N PRO A 49 5.16 3.51 -9.71
CA PRO A 49 6.26 2.66 -10.16
C PRO A 49 7.53 2.86 -9.32
N GLU A 50 7.81 4.09 -8.90
CA GLU A 50 8.99 4.45 -8.09
C GLU A 50 8.94 3.83 -6.69
N GLU A 51 7.77 3.85 -6.04
CA GLU A 51 7.54 3.18 -4.74
C GLU A 51 7.65 1.65 -4.86
N THR A 52 7.18 1.09 -5.97
CA THR A 52 7.35 -0.34 -6.26
C THR A 52 8.83 -0.66 -6.41
N ALA A 53 9.56 0.09 -7.23
CA ALA A 53 11.00 -0.09 -7.42
C ALA A 53 11.80 0.09 -6.12
N MET A 54 11.38 1.01 -5.24
CA MET A 54 11.94 1.12 -3.89
C MET A 54 11.73 -0.19 -3.11
N SER A 55 10.50 -0.71 -3.09
CA SER A 55 10.17 -1.92 -2.32
C SER A 55 11.02 -3.12 -2.77
N HIS A 56 11.20 -3.28 -4.08
CA HIS A 56 12.09 -4.31 -4.63
C HIS A 56 13.56 -4.12 -4.19
N ARG A 57 14.08 -2.88 -4.20
CA ARG A 57 15.43 -2.57 -3.72
C ARG A 57 15.58 -2.90 -2.23
N LEU A 58 14.60 -2.51 -1.42
CA LEU A 58 14.58 -2.79 0.02
C LEU A 58 14.61 -4.29 0.31
N PHE A 59 13.75 -5.08 -0.34
CA PHE A 59 13.74 -6.53 -0.14
C PHE A 59 15.02 -7.20 -0.62
N THR A 60 15.59 -6.72 -1.73
CA THR A 60 16.88 -7.20 -2.21
C THR A 60 18.01 -6.89 -1.22
N ALA A 61 18.04 -5.69 -0.64
CA ALA A 61 19.01 -5.31 0.38
C ALA A 61 18.84 -6.11 1.67
N ALA A 62 17.60 -6.40 2.08
CA ALA A 62 17.32 -7.25 3.24
C ALA A 62 17.89 -8.67 3.07
N LEU A 63 17.73 -9.27 1.87
CA LEU A 63 18.34 -10.58 1.55
C LEU A 63 19.87 -10.53 1.62
N LYS A 64 20.50 -9.46 1.11
CA LYS A 64 21.95 -9.28 1.18
C LYS A 64 22.44 -9.09 2.63
N SER A 65 21.73 -8.27 3.40
CA SER A 65 22.02 -8.03 4.82
C SER A 65 21.98 -9.33 5.61
N PHE A 66 20.95 -10.15 5.39
CA PHE A 66 20.83 -11.47 6.00
C PHE A 66 22.00 -12.40 5.63
N ALA A 67 22.34 -12.48 4.35
CA ALA A 67 23.42 -13.34 3.88
C ALA A 67 24.80 -12.92 4.43
N MET A 68 25.05 -11.62 4.53
CA MET A 68 26.34 -11.08 4.98
C MET A 68 26.43 -10.84 6.49
N LYS A 69 25.30 -10.94 7.22
CA LYS A 69 25.16 -10.59 8.64
C LYS A 69 25.68 -9.20 8.98
N ARG A 70 25.37 -8.20 8.14
CA ARG A 70 25.79 -6.80 8.35
C ARG A 70 24.77 -5.83 7.75
N VAL A 71 24.84 -4.58 8.20
CA VAL A 71 24.08 -3.47 7.59
C VAL A 71 24.54 -3.25 6.15
N VAL A 72 23.57 -3.04 5.25
CA VAL A 72 23.78 -2.78 3.82
C VAL A 72 23.04 -1.50 3.45
N GLU A 73 23.67 -0.63 2.65
CA GLU A 73 23.06 0.60 2.15
C GLU A 73 22.01 0.32 1.06
N LEU A 74 21.04 1.22 0.92
CA LEU A 74 19.94 1.16 -0.05
C LEU A 74 20.22 1.95 -1.32
#